data_AF-A0AAW4MRG5-F1
#
_entry.id   AF-A0AAW4MRG5-F1
#
_cell.length_a   1.000
_cell.length_b   1.000
_cell.length_c   1.000
_cell.angle_alpha   90.00
_cell.angle_beta   90.00
_cell.angle_gamma   90.00
#
_symmetry.space_group_name_H-M   'P 1'
#
loop_
_entity.id
_entity.type
_entity.pdbx_description
1 polymer ?
#
loop_
_entity_poly.entity_id
_entity_poly.type
_entity_poly.pdbx_seq_one_letter_code
_entity_poly.pdbx_strand_id
1 'polypeptide(L)' 'MEFIIDTVNLEEIRDAVDHLPIVGVTSNPSIVKKTSPKDFFGHMREIRKIIGD' A
#
# COMPACT_ATOMS: atom_id res chain seq x y z
N MET A 1 -18.84 3.06 4.30
CA MET A 1 -17.90 2.12 4.92
C MET A 1 -16.61 2.23 4.13
N GLU A 2 -15.48 2.41 4.80
CA GLU A 2 -14.18 2.59 4.18
C GLU A 2 -13.34 1.32 4.37
N PHE A 3 -12.70 0.84 3.31
CA PHE A 3 -11.79 -0.31 3.36
C PHE A 3 -10.35 0.16 3.28
N ILE A 4 -9.56 -0.17 4.30
CA ILE A 4 -8.16 0.18 4.40
C ILE A 4 -7.37 -1.10 4.67
N ILE A 5 -6.25 -1.28 3.98
CA ILE A 5 -5.39 -2.47 4.10
C ILE A 5 -4.08 -2.12 4.81
N ASP A 6 -3.59 -3.02 5.65
CA ASP A 6 -2.37 -2.82 6.45
C ASP A 6 -1.16 -3.49 5.78
N THR A 7 -0.74 -2.95 4.64
CA THR A 7 0.39 -3.47 3.87
C THR A 7 1.06 -2.37 3.06
N VAL A 8 2.33 -2.57 2.73
CA VAL A 8 3.06 -1.76 1.73
C VAL A 8 3.54 -2.62 0.57
N ASN A 9 3.10 -3.88 0.46
CA ASN A 9 3.43 -4.71 -0.69
C ASN A 9 2.62 -4.27 -1.92
N LEU A 10 3.30 -3.85 -2.99
CA LEU A 10 2.64 -3.34 -4.19
C LEU A 10 1.78 -4.38 -4.91
N GLU A 11 2.11 -5.67 -4.80
CA GLU A 11 1.30 -6.74 -5.42
C GLU A 11 -0.01 -6.96 -4.64
N GLU A 12 0.08 -7.04 -3.31
CA GLU A 12 -1.11 -7.16 -2.45
C GLU A 12 -2.03 -5.96 -2.57
N ILE A 13 -1.47 -4.75 -2.70
CA ILE A 13 -2.26 -3.53 -2.87
C ILE A 13 -3.01 -3.55 -4.21
N ARG A 14 -2.35 -3.98 -5.30
CA ARG A 14 -3.01 -4.10 -6.63
C ARG A 14 -4.14 -5.12 -6.59
N ASP A 15 -3.86 -6.32 -6.06
CA ASP A 15 -4.87 -7.37 -5.92
C ASP A 15 -6.08 -6.92 -5.08
N ALA A 16 -5.82 -6.24 -3.96
CA ALA A 16 -6.88 -5.72 -3.10
C ALA A 16 -7.74 -4.65 -3.81
N VAL A 17 -7.13 -3.74 -4.56
CA VAL A 17 -7.83 -2.69 -5.32
C VAL A 17 -8.65 -3.30 -6.48
N ASP A 18 -8.16 -4.37 -7.10
CA ASP A 18 -8.88 -5.07 -8.18
C ASP A 18 -10.13 -5.81 -7.67
N HIS A 19 -10.16 -6.19 -6.39
CA HIS A 19 -11.24 -6.98 -5.80
C HIS A 19 -12.19 -6.20 -4.87
N LEU A 20 -11.72 -5.12 -4.23
CA LEU A 20 -12.45 -4.38 -3.22
C LEU A 20 -12.30 -2.86 -3.40
N PRO A 21 -13.30 -2.05 -2.99
CA PRO A 21 -13.20 -0.60 -3.04
C PRO A 21 -12.31 -0.08 -1.90
N ILE A 22 -10.99 -0.30 -2.01
CA ILE A 22 -9.97 0.16 -1.07
C ILE A 22 -9.82 1.69 -1.18
N VAL A 23 -9.83 2.38 -0.05
CA VAL A 23 -9.69 3.85 0.01
C VAL A 23 -8.33 4.31 0.55
N GLY A 24 -7.50 3.38 1.04
CA GLY A 24 -6.22 3.71 1.65
C GLY A 24 -5.40 2.50 2.09
N VAL A 25 -4.16 2.79 2.49
CA VAL A 25 -3.28 1.84 3.20
C VAL A 25 -2.89 2.41 4.57
N THR A 26 -2.66 1.52 5.53
CA THR A 26 -1.88 1.84 6.73
C THR A 26 -0.54 1.13 6.70
N SER A 27 0.40 1.65 7.48
CA SER A 27 1.66 0.98 7.71
C SER A 27 2.22 1.34 9.08
N ASN A 28 3.23 0.57 9.49
CA ASN A 28 4.04 0.83 10.66
C ASN A 28 5.50 0.42 10.35
N PRO A 29 6.48 0.81 11.19
CA PRO A 29 7.89 0.50 10.93
C PRO A 29 8.20 -0.99 10.71
N SER A 30 7.46 -1.89 11.36
CA SER A 30 7.66 -3.34 11.21
C SER A 30 7.22 -3.85 9.84
N ILE A 31 6.12 -3.33 9.29
CA ILE A 31 5.64 -3.65 7.94
C ILE A 31 6.64 -3.15 6.90
N VAL A 32 7.05 -1.89 7.01
CA VAL A 32 8.06 -1.29 6.11
C VAL A 32 9.36 -2.08 6.15
N LYS A 33 9.81 -2.48 7.34
CA LYS A 33 11.03 -3.29 7.50
C LYS A 33 10.92 -4.65 6.81
N LYS A 34 9.77 -5.31 6.83
CA LYS A 34 9.55 -6.60 6.15
C LYS A 34 9.62 -6.46 4.63
N THR A 35 8.99 -5.42 4.08
CA THR A 35 9.05 -5.14 2.63
C THR A 35 10.42 -4.61 2.20
N SER A 36 11.14 -3.96 3.10
CA SER A 36 12.49 -3.41 2.92
C SER A 36 12.68 -2.67 1.57
N PRO A 37 11.85 -1.67 1.26
CA PRO A 37 11.95 -0.94 0.00
C PRO A 37 13.30 -0.23 -0.13
N LYS A 38 13.94 -0.31 -1.31
CA LYS A 38 15.22 0.36 -1.59
C LYS A 38 15.10 1.89 -1.54
N ASP A 39 14.00 2.43 -2.05
CA ASP A 39 13.61 3.84 -1.95
C ASP A 39 12.26 3.92 -1.23
N PHE A 40 12.28 4.26 0.05
CA PHE A 40 11.08 4.38 0.87
C PHE A 40 10.07 5.37 0.29
N PHE A 41 10.51 6.58 -0.10
CA PHE A 41 9.60 7.62 -0.57
C PHE A 41 9.08 7.32 -1.97
N GLY A 42 9.94 6.79 -2.86
CA GLY A 42 9.51 6.32 -4.18
C GLY A 42 8.47 5.22 -4.07
N HIS A 43 8.68 4.27 -3.16
CA HIS A 43 7.74 3.19 -2.89
C HIS A 43 6.39 3.70 -2.37
N MET A 44 6.37 4.63 -1.42
CA MET A 44 5.12 5.22 -0.91
C MET A 44 4.38 6.04 -1.98
N ARG A 45 5.10 6.73 -2.86
CA ARG A 45 4.51 7.42 -4.02
C ARG A 45 3.87 6.43 -5.00
N GLU A 46 4.49 5.27 -5.21
CA GLU A 46 3.93 4.23 -6.05
C GLU A 46 2.64 3.66 -5.46
N ILE A 47 2.58 3.47 -4.14
CA ILE A 47 1.34 3.09 -3.44
C ILE A 47 0.24 4.13 -3.67
N ARG A 48 0.55 5.43 -3.53
CA ARG A 48 -0.42 6.50 -3.78
C ARG A 48 -0.98 6.45 -5.21
N LYS A 49 -0.13 6.21 -6.22
CA LYS A 49 -0.60 6.06 -7.62
C LYS A 49 -1.54 4.88 -7.83
N ILE A 50 -1.37 3.79 -7.08
CA ILE A 50 -2.23 2.59 -7.21
C ILE A 50 -3.60 2.84 -6.57
N ILE A 51 -3.65 3.47 -5.40
CA ILE A 51 -4.90 3.65 -4.63
C ILE A 51 -5.73 4.82 -5.19
N GLY A 52 -5.09 5.84 -5.76
CA GLY A 52 -5.75 7.01 -6.34
C GLY A 52 -5.20 8.34 -5.80
N ASP A 53 -5.48 9.42 -6.54
CA ASP A 53 -5.05 10.79 -6.19
C ASP A 53 -5.66 11.30 -4.89
#